data_AF-A0A6V7WI65-F1
#
_entry.id   AF-A0A6V7WI65-F1
#
_cell.length_a   1.000
_cell.length_b   1.000
_cell.length_c   1.000
_cell.angle_alpha   90.00
_cell.angle_beta   90.00
_cell.angle_gamma   90.00
#
_symmetry.space_group_name_H-M   'P 1'
#
loop_
_entity.id
_entity.type
_entity.pdbx_description
1 polymer ?
#
loop_
_entity_poly.entity_id
_entity_poly.type
_entity_poly.pdbx_seq_one_letter_code
_entity_poly.pdbx_strand_id
1 'polypeptide(L)'
;MQELFEKEQNTSKAINESEFSNLKLEISSCKLAYNVPMDELPRLIFLSFIGIPGVTQQLALFKKTFDKWMVLWNFYFKKLTTRIGILHALEDFSTENENFCRILPNILHWLNQEKEFLEDEQIILWYSSLNEESPLLLLPKLGELVEWLKEEEEEGEEE
;
A
#
# COMPACT_ATOMS: atom_id res chain seq x y z
N MET A 1 -4.58 -3.02 15.40
CA MET A 1 -4.10 -1.82 14.69
C MET A 1 -5.16 -1.30 13.72
N GLN A 2 -5.87 -2.16 12.98
CA GLN A 2 -7.04 -1.79 12.17
C GLN A 2 -8.09 -0.92 12.90
N GLU A 3 -8.51 -1.29 14.12
CA GLU A 3 -9.48 -0.50 14.92
C GLU A 3 -9.05 0.96 15.15
N LEU A 4 -7.74 1.25 15.16
CA LEU A 4 -7.21 2.61 15.31
C LEU A 4 -7.53 3.46 14.07
N PHE A 5 -7.39 2.87 12.89
CA PHE A 5 -7.71 3.52 11.64
C PHE A 5 -9.22 3.72 11.47
N GLU A 6 -10.03 2.74 11.88
CA GLU A 6 -11.50 2.82 11.83
C GLU A 6 -12.05 3.95 12.70
N LYS A 7 -11.51 4.14 13.92
CA LYS A 7 -11.92 5.22 14.83
C LYS A 7 -11.74 6.60 14.20
N GLU A 8 -10.63 6.79 13.49
CA GLU A 8 -10.30 8.05 12.83
C GLU A 8 -11.01 8.20 11.47
N GLN A 9 -11.57 7.14 10.88
CA GLN A 9 -12.20 7.18 9.55
C GLN A 9 -13.44 8.09 9.47
N ASN A 10 -14.16 8.30 10.58
CA ASN A 10 -15.43 9.02 10.63
C ASN A 10 -15.37 10.52 10.34
N THR A 11 -14.18 11.08 10.10
CA THR A 11 -13.98 12.49 9.75
C THR A 11 -13.60 12.66 8.27
N SER A 12 -14.25 13.57 7.53
CA SER A 12 -13.89 13.84 6.11
C SER A 12 -12.62 14.70 5.95
N LYS A 13 -11.91 15.00 7.04
CA LYS A 13 -10.73 15.89 7.03
C LYS A 13 -9.44 15.08 7.08
N ALA A 14 -8.36 15.62 6.52
CA ALA A 14 -7.02 15.09 6.73
C ALA A 14 -6.71 15.00 8.22
N ILE A 15 -5.95 13.99 8.64
CA ILE A 15 -5.55 13.85 10.04
C ILE A 15 -4.73 15.06 10.49
N ASN A 16 -5.13 15.67 11.61
CA ASN A 16 -4.40 16.80 12.18
C ASN A 16 -3.21 16.34 13.02
N GLU A 17 -2.36 17.28 13.45
CA GLU A 17 -1.13 16.98 14.19
C GLU A 17 -1.38 16.24 15.53
N SER A 18 -2.48 16.57 16.22
CA SER A 18 -2.86 15.93 17.48
C SER A 18 -3.33 14.49 17.27
N GLU A 19 -4.20 14.27 16.28
CA GLU A 19 -4.67 12.93 15.85
C GLU A 19 -3.48 12.06 15.42
N PHE A 20 -2.56 12.62 14.63
CA PHE A 20 -1.35 11.93 14.22
C PHE A 20 -0.42 11.60 15.41
N SER A 21 -0.28 12.51 16.37
CA SER A 21 0.51 12.27 17.58
C SER A 21 -0.04 11.11 18.41
N ASN A 22 -1.36 11.08 18.59
CA ASN A 22 -2.05 9.99 19.28
C ASN A 22 -1.85 8.66 18.55
N LEU A 23 -2.03 8.65 17.23
CA LEU A 23 -1.85 7.43 16.44
C LEU A 23 -0.42 6.87 16.53
N LYS A 24 0.61 7.73 16.52
CA LYS A 24 2.00 7.28 16.72
C LYS A 24 2.19 6.58 18.07
N LEU A 25 1.57 7.10 19.14
CA LEU A 25 1.62 6.49 20.46
C LEU A 25 0.90 5.14 20.48
N GLU A 26 -0.27 5.06 19.85
CA GLU A 26 -1.03 3.81 19.76
C GLU A 26 -0.29 2.75 18.93
N ILE A 27 0.28 3.11 17.77
CA ILE A 27 1.12 2.22 16.95
C ILE A 27 2.33 1.75 17.75
N SER A 28 3.00 2.65 18.46
CA SER A 28 4.17 2.30 19.29
C SER A 28 3.80 1.36 20.44
N SER A 29 2.64 1.58 21.06
CA SER A 29 2.08 0.71 22.10
C SER A 29 1.77 -0.68 21.54
N CYS A 30 1.09 -0.76 20.40
CA CYS A 30 0.82 -2.04 19.72
C CYS A 30 2.10 -2.78 19.36
N LYS A 31 3.10 -2.09 18.82
CA LYS A 31 4.39 -2.68 18.48
C LYS A 31 5.03 -3.36 19.70
N LEU A 32 5.06 -2.66 20.84
CA LEU A 32 5.63 -3.18 22.08
C LEU A 32 4.81 -4.35 22.65
N ALA A 33 3.47 -4.23 22.63
CA ALA A 33 2.57 -5.26 23.15
C ALA A 33 2.67 -6.58 22.38
N TYR A 34 2.82 -6.52 21.06
CA TYR A 34 2.88 -7.70 20.19
C TYR A 34 4.30 -8.08 19.74
N ASN A 35 5.33 -7.42 20.28
CA ASN A 35 6.74 -7.63 19.93
C ASN A 35 7.00 -7.60 18.40
N VAL A 36 6.38 -6.63 17.72
CA VAL A 36 6.47 -6.49 16.26
C VAL A 36 7.86 -5.97 15.84
N PRO A 37 8.57 -6.66 14.92
CA PRO A 37 9.81 -6.17 14.34
C PRO A 37 9.65 -4.83 13.59
N MET A 38 10.70 -4.00 13.57
CA MET A 38 10.63 -2.67 12.95
C MET A 38 10.46 -2.72 11.42
N ASP A 39 10.98 -3.76 10.80
CA ASP A 39 10.91 -4.07 9.37
C ASP A 39 9.54 -4.61 8.95
N GLU A 40 8.79 -5.28 9.83
CA GLU A 40 7.41 -5.71 9.57
C GLU A 40 6.38 -4.60 9.78
N LEU A 41 6.73 -3.57 10.57
CA LEU A 41 5.81 -2.52 10.96
C LEU A 41 5.14 -1.79 9.76
N PRO A 42 5.87 -1.40 8.69
CA PRO A 42 5.25 -0.77 7.52
C PRO A 42 4.17 -1.65 6.88
N ARG A 43 4.45 -2.94 6.69
CA ARG A 43 3.48 -3.91 6.14
C ARG A 43 2.22 -3.97 7.01
N LEU A 44 2.37 -4.09 8.33
CA LEU A 44 1.22 -4.19 9.25
C LEU A 44 0.39 -2.89 9.33
N ILE A 45 1.03 -1.73 9.24
CA ILE A 45 0.35 -0.44 9.15
C ILE A 45 -0.47 -0.38 7.86
N PHE A 46 0.10 -0.79 6.73
CA PHE A 46 -0.60 -0.76 5.46
C PHE A 46 -1.74 -1.79 5.37
N LEU A 47 -1.52 -3.01 5.86
CA LEU A 47 -2.55 -4.04 6.02
C LEU A 47 -3.72 -3.52 6.86
N SER A 48 -3.44 -2.83 7.96
CA SER A 48 -4.47 -2.22 8.81
C SER A 48 -5.28 -1.15 8.09
N PHE A 49 -4.67 -0.42 7.16
CA PHE A 49 -5.33 0.59 6.34
C PHE A 49 -6.23 -0.02 5.26
N ILE A 50 -5.76 -1.04 4.54
CA ILE A 50 -6.56 -1.70 3.51
C ILE A 50 -7.64 -2.62 4.09
N GLY A 51 -7.44 -3.08 5.34
CA GLY A 51 -8.46 -3.82 6.09
C GLY A 51 -9.65 -2.98 6.57
N ILE A 52 -9.57 -1.65 6.50
CA ILE A 52 -10.68 -0.76 6.89
C ILE A 52 -11.91 -1.07 6.02
N PRO A 53 -13.07 -1.38 6.63
CA PRO A 53 -14.30 -1.69 5.90
C PRO A 53 -14.64 -0.60 4.87
N GLY A 54 -14.90 -1.04 3.64
CA GLY A 54 -15.28 -0.17 2.53
C GLY A 54 -14.12 0.42 1.74
N VAL A 55 -12.92 0.60 2.32
CA VAL A 55 -11.78 1.28 1.64
C VAL A 55 -11.40 0.62 0.33
N THR A 56 -11.43 -0.71 0.31
CA THR A 56 -11.01 -1.55 -0.81
C THR A 56 -12.14 -1.92 -1.77
N GLN A 57 -13.36 -1.40 -1.57
CA GLN A 57 -14.50 -1.70 -2.45
C GLN A 57 -14.45 -0.90 -3.75
N GLN A 58 -13.84 0.29 -3.73
CA GLN A 58 -13.78 1.19 -4.88
C GLN A 58 -12.46 1.94 -4.91
N LEU A 59 -11.86 2.05 -6.10
CA LEU A 59 -10.62 2.79 -6.31
C LEU A 59 -10.72 4.24 -5.79
N ALA A 60 -11.83 4.93 -6.06
CA ALA A 60 -12.03 6.31 -5.62
C ALA A 60 -12.02 6.45 -4.08
N LEU A 61 -12.57 5.46 -3.37
CA LEU A 61 -12.57 5.45 -1.91
C LEU A 61 -11.17 5.13 -1.37
N PHE A 62 -10.47 4.17 -1.97
CA PHE A 62 -9.08 3.88 -1.66
C PHE A 62 -8.21 5.14 -1.79
N LYS A 63 -8.25 5.82 -2.95
CA LYS A 63 -7.49 7.04 -3.21
C LYS A 63 -7.79 8.13 -2.17
N LYS A 64 -9.07 8.39 -1.92
CA LYS A 64 -9.53 9.38 -0.94
C LYS A 64 -9.04 9.06 0.48
N THR A 65 -9.16 7.81 0.90
CA THR A 65 -8.73 7.39 2.24
C THR A 65 -7.21 7.42 2.33
N PHE A 66 -6.48 6.97 1.33
CA PHE A 66 -5.02 7.06 1.30
C PHE A 66 -4.55 8.51 1.46
N ASP A 67 -5.16 9.45 0.73
CA ASP A 67 -4.80 10.87 0.79
C ASP A 67 -5.05 11.49 2.16
N LYS A 68 -6.08 11.04 2.87
CA LYS A 68 -6.33 11.44 4.26
C LYS A 68 -5.17 11.08 5.17
N TRP A 69 -4.48 9.96 4.91
CA TRP A 69 -3.42 9.41 5.74
C TRP A 69 -2.00 9.79 5.29
N MET A 70 -1.82 10.73 4.36
CA MET A 70 -0.50 11.11 3.83
C MET A 70 0.55 11.46 4.89
N VAL A 71 0.16 12.10 6.00
CA VAL A 71 1.08 12.43 7.09
C VAL A 71 1.68 11.17 7.72
N LEU A 72 0.88 10.10 7.83
CA LEU A 72 1.31 8.80 8.34
C LEU A 72 2.28 8.12 7.36
N TRP A 73 1.95 8.18 6.07
CA TRP A 73 2.76 7.63 4.98
C TRP A 73 4.16 8.26 4.95
N ASN A 74 4.23 9.58 4.99
CA ASN A 74 5.49 10.31 5.00
C ASN A 74 6.36 10.03 6.24
N PHE A 75 5.77 9.56 7.34
CA PHE A 75 6.50 9.20 8.55
C PHE A 75 7.03 7.76 8.52
N TYR A 76 6.18 6.77 8.23
CA TYR A 76 6.55 5.35 8.30
C TYR A 76 7.17 4.80 7.00
N PHE A 77 6.94 5.46 5.87
CA PHE A 77 7.33 5.02 4.53
C PHE A 77 8.31 6.00 3.86
N LYS A 78 9.13 6.68 4.69
CA LYS A 78 10.09 7.68 4.23
C LYS A 78 11.19 7.09 3.33
N LYS A 79 11.58 5.84 3.57
CA LYS A 79 12.62 5.14 2.79
C LYS A 79 11.94 4.25 1.76
N LEU A 80 12.46 4.22 0.55
CA LEU A 80 11.98 3.33 -0.51
C LEU A 80 12.02 1.85 -0.07
N THR A 81 13.05 1.46 0.66
CA THR A 81 13.18 0.11 1.23
C THR A 81 12.05 -0.28 2.18
N THR A 82 11.38 0.68 2.84
CA THR A 82 10.22 0.37 3.68
C THR A 82 8.90 0.33 2.90
N ARG A 83 8.90 0.84 1.66
CA ARG A 83 7.72 0.86 0.78
C ARG A 83 7.45 -0.50 0.14
N ILE A 84 8.45 -1.38 0.02
CA ILE A 84 8.23 -2.77 -0.42
C ILE A 84 7.20 -3.51 0.46
N GLY A 85 7.12 -3.18 1.75
CA GLY A 85 6.12 -3.75 2.66
C GLY A 85 4.68 -3.45 2.26
N ILE A 86 4.44 -2.43 1.43
CA ILE A 86 3.14 -2.11 0.84
C ILE A 86 2.76 -3.16 -0.19
N LEU A 87 3.70 -3.53 -1.07
CA LEU A 87 3.45 -4.53 -2.12
C LEU A 87 3.11 -5.89 -1.50
N HIS A 88 3.85 -6.31 -0.46
CA HIS A 88 3.49 -7.51 0.30
C HIS A 88 2.14 -7.40 1.00
N ALA A 89 1.80 -6.23 1.57
CA ALA A 89 0.48 -6.02 2.17
C ALA A 89 -0.66 -6.10 1.14
N LEU A 90 -0.46 -5.54 -0.06
CA LEU A 90 -1.41 -5.58 -1.17
C LEU A 90 -1.58 -7.01 -1.69
N GLU A 91 -0.48 -7.75 -1.81
CA GLU A 91 -0.47 -9.16 -2.19
C GLU A 91 -1.27 -9.99 -1.19
N ASP A 92 -0.90 -9.96 0.09
CA ASP A 92 -1.57 -10.68 1.18
C ASP A 92 -3.09 -10.42 1.14
N PHE A 93 -3.49 -9.14 1.07
CA PHE A 93 -4.89 -8.77 1.10
C PHE A 93 -5.64 -9.19 -0.18
N SER A 94 -4.97 -9.23 -1.33
CA SER A 94 -5.56 -9.68 -2.59
C SER A 94 -5.88 -11.18 -2.61
N THR A 95 -5.10 -12.00 -1.90
CA THR A 95 -5.36 -13.45 -1.81
C THR A 95 -6.68 -13.75 -1.10
N GLU A 96 -7.07 -12.91 -0.14
CA GLU A 96 -8.29 -13.07 0.66
C GLU A 96 -9.50 -12.31 0.09
N ASN A 97 -9.27 -11.36 -0.84
CA ASN A 97 -10.30 -10.43 -1.31
C ASN A 97 -10.32 -10.34 -2.84
N GLU A 98 -11.12 -11.21 -3.48
CA GLU A 98 -11.23 -11.28 -4.95
C GLU A 98 -11.66 -9.95 -5.60
N ASN A 99 -12.53 -9.18 -4.96
CA ASN A 99 -12.92 -7.85 -5.45
C ASN A 99 -11.75 -6.86 -5.41
N PHE A 100 -10.91 -6.94 -4.38
CA PHE A 100 -9.73 -6.11 -4.28
C PHE A 100 -8.71 -6.47 -5.35
N CYS A 101 -8.50 -7.77 -5.57
CA CYS A 101 -7.62 -8.31 -6.61
C CYS A 101 -7.93 -7.68 -7.98
N ARG A 102 -9.21 -7.49 -8.34
CA ARG A 102 -9.62 -6.84 -9.61
C ARG A 102 -9.24 -5.37 -9.73
N ILE A 103 -9.16 -4.63 -8.62
CA ILE A 103 -8.84 -3.19 -8.63
C ILE A 103 -7.35 -2.92 -8.35
N LEU A 104 -6.61 -3.93 -7.88
CA LEU A 104 -5.20 -3.82 -7.53
C LEU A 104 -4.31 -3.26 -8.65
N PRO A 105 -4.44 -3.65 -9.93
CA PRO A 105 -3.61 -3.07 -11.00
C PRO A 105 -3.78 -1.55 -11.10
N ASN A 106 -5.01 -1.05 -10.93
CA ASN A 106 -5.28 0.39 -10.95
C ASN A 106 -4.73 1.10 -9.69
N ILE A 107 -4.69 0.41 -8.55
CA ILE A 107 -4.08 0.93 -7.32
C ILE A 107 -2.57 1.03 -7.48
N LEU A 108 -1.91 0.01 -8.04
CA LEU A 108 -0.47 0.00 -8.27
C LEU A 108 -0.07 1.10 -9.25
N HIS A 109 -0.73 1.17 -10.40
CA HIS A 109 -0.53 2.26 -11.36
C HIS A 109 -0.70 3.64 -10.69
N TRP A 110 -1.73 3.80 -9.86
CA TRP A 110 -1.95 5.05 -9.14
C TRP A 110 -0.85 5.40 -8.13
N LEU A 111 -0.45 4.43 -7.30
CA LEU A 111 0.58 4.62 -6.27
C LEU A 111 1.94 4.97 -6.88
N ASN A 112 2.21 4.46 -8.07
CA ASN A 112 3.43 4.69 -8.81
C ASN A 112 3.37 6.01 -9.61
N GLN A 113 2.43 6.14 -10.53
CA GLN A 113 2.39 7.26 -11.49
C GLN A 113 1.79 8.56 -10.95
N GLU A 114 0.77 8.49 -10.08
CA GLU A 114 0.13 9.71 -9.54
C GLU A 114 0.67 10.11 -8.17
N LYS A 115 1.21 9.17 -7.39
CA LYS A 115 1.69 9.42 -6.02
C LYS A 115 3.19 9.35 -5.83
N GLU A 116 3.93 8.80 -6.81
CA GLU A 116 5.38 8.58 -6.70
C GLU A 116 5.74 7.86 -5.38
N PHE A 117 4.80 7.03 -4.92
CA PHE A 117 4.90 6.32 -3.67
C PHE A 117 5.57 4.96 -3.87
N LEU A 118 5.48 4.39 -5.06
CA LEU A 118 6.21 3.21 -5.49
C LEU A 118 7.03 3.56 -6.73
N GLU A 119 8.22 3.00 -6.85
CA GLU A 119 9.04 3.10 -8.07
C GLU A 119 8.77 1.91 -9.00
N ASP A 120 9.10 2.10 -10.28
CA ASP A 120 8.89 1.11 -11.34
C ASP A 120 9.61 -0.20 -11.01
N GLU A 121 10.92 -0.11 -10.70
CA GLU A 121 11.77 -1.24 -10.29
C GLU A 121 11.13 -2.03 -9.13
N GLN A 122 10.51 -1.34 -8.16
CA GLN A 122 9.89 -2.02 -7.01
C GLN A 122 8.70 -2.88 -7.43
N ILE A 123 7.86 -2.38 -8.35
CA ILE A 123 6.70 -3.12 -8.86
C ILE A 123 7.17 -4.27 -9.74
N ILE A 124 8.16 -4.05 -10.61
CA ILE A 124 8.72 -5.05 -11.52
C ILE A 124 9.34 -6.20 -10.73
N LEU A 125 10.20 -5.90 -9.75
CA LEU A 125 10.86 -6.89 -8.91
C LEU A 125 9.84 -7.67 -8.07
N TRP A 126 8.87 -6.98 -7.45
CA TRP A 126 7.80 -7.63 -6.70
C TRP A 126 6.99 -8.59 -7.57
N TYR A 127 6.52 -8.13 -8.74
CA TYR A 127 5.75 -8.96 -9.66
C TYR A 127 6.52 -10.21 -10.09
N SER A 128 7.82 -10.05 -10.38
CA SER A 128 8.71 -11.15 -10.77
C SER A 128 8.99 -12.15 -9.63
N SER A 129 8.78 -11.74 -8.37
CA SER A 129 8.94 -12.57 -7.17
C SER A 129 7.68 -13.29 -6.72
N LEU A 130 6.53 -13.00 -7.36
CA LEU A 130 5.27 -13.67 -7.04
C LEU A 130 5.39 -15.18 -7.24
N ASN A 131 4.69 -15.93 -6.39
CA ASN A 131 4.56 -17.37 -6.57
C ASN A 131 3.93 -17.70 -7.94
N GLU A 132 4.41 -18.75 -8.62
CA GLU A 132 3.88 -19.20 -9.93
C GLU A 132 2.37 -19.51 -9.91
N GLU A 133 1.83 -19.89 -8.75
CA GLU A 133 0.40 -20.17 -8.54
C GLU A 133 -0.40 -18.92 -8.11
N SER A 134 0.23 -17.75 -8.03
CA SER A 134 -0.42 -16.53 -7.57
C SER A 134 -1.54 -16.11 -8.51
N PRO A 135 -2.76 -15.83 -8.00
CA PRO A 135 -3.88 -15.34 -8.81
C PRO A 135 -3.60 -13.98 -9.45
N LEU A 136 -2.62 -13.22 -8.92
CA LEU A 136 -2.19 -11.94 -9.47
C LEU A 136 -1.54 -12.10 -10.85
N LEU A 137 -0.84 -13.20 -11.10
CA LEU A 137 -0.26 -13.50 -12.40
C LEU A 137 -1.33 -13.72 -13.48
N LEU A 138 -2.55 -14.08 -13.08
CA LEU A 138 -3.67 -14.31 -13.99
C LEU A 138 -4.42 -13.02 -14.35
N LEU A 139 -4.05 -11.86 -13.77
CA LEU A 139 -4.68 -10.58 -14.07
C LEU A 139 -4.02 -9.95 -15.31
N PRO A 140 -4.70 -9.88 -16.48
CA PRO A 140 -4.09 -9.35 -17.70
C PRO A 140 -3.60 -7.91 -17.52
N LYS A 141 -4.40 -7.09 -16.84
CA LYS A 141 -4.06 -5.69 -16.55
C LYS A 141 -2.82 -5.51 -15.68
N LEU A 142 -2.51 -6.49 -14.83
CA LEU A 142 -1.31 -6.41 -14.01
C LEU A 142 -0.07 -6.72 -14.86
N GLY A 143 -0.15 -7.73 -15.72
CA GLY A 143 0.90 -8.02 -16.70
C GLY A 143 1.13 -6.84 -17.64
N GLU A 144 0.07 -6.27 -18.21
CA GLU A 144 0.15 -5.07 -19.07
C GLU A 144 0.81 -3.88 -18.35
N LEU A 145 0.49 -3.63 -17.08
CA LEU A 145 1.14 -2.59 -16.29
C LEU A 145 2.64 -2.85 -16.14
N VAL A 146 3.03 -4.09 -15.78
CA VAL A 146 4.43 -4.43 -15.53
C VAL A 146 5.27 -4.36 -16.80
N GLU A 147 4.74 -4.81 -17.94
CA GLU A 147 5.44 -4.68 -19.22
C GLU A 147 5.61 -3.21 -19.61
N TRP A 148 4.57 -2.38 -19.45
CA TRP A 148 4.69 -0.94 -19.68
C TRP A 148 5.76 -0.28 -18.81
N LEU A 149 5.86 -0.66 -17.52
CA LEU A 149 6.89 -0.12 -16.62
C LEU A 149 8.31 -0.51 -17.04
N LYS A 150 8.51 -1.73 -17.57
CA LYS A 150 9.81 -2.18 -18.07
C LYS A 150 10.23 -1.42 -19.32
N GLU A 151 9.30 -1.19 -20.25
CA GLU A 151 9.56 -0.44 -21.48
C GLU A 151 10.03 0.99 -21.16
N GLU A 152 9.37 1.67 -20.22
CA GLU A 152 9.77 3.04 -19.80
C GLU A 152 11.12 3.06 -19.08
N GLU A 153 11.45 2.03 -18.28
CA GLU A 153 12.75 1.90 -17.61
C GLU A 153 13.90 1.70 -18.62
N GLU A 154 13.70 0.83 -19.61
CA GLU A 154 14.67 0.56 -20.69
C GLU A 154 14.91 1.82 -21.56
N GLU A 155 13.85 2.55 -21.94
CA GLU A 155 13.97 3.79 -22.72
C GLU A 155 14.72 4.89 -21.96
N GLY A 156 14.56 4.98 -20.63
CA GLY A 156 15.23 5.97 -19.79
C GLY A 156 16.73 5.71 -19.56
N GLU A 157 17.21 4.47 -19.73
CA GLU A 157 18.63 4.12 -19.63
C GLU A 157 19.41 4.31 -20.94
N GLU A 158 18.72 4.35 -22.08
CA GLU A 158 19.33 4.52 -23.41
C GLU A 158 19.58 6.00 -23.81
N GLU A 159 19.15 6.97 -22.99
CA GLU A 159 19.41 8.42 -23.12
C GLU A 159 20.56 8.95 -22.24
#